data_AF-A0AA43FLB3-F1
#
_entry.id   AF-A0AA43FLB3-F1
#
_cell.length_a   1.000
_cell.length_b   1.000
_cell.length_c   1.000
_cell.angle_alpha   90.00
_cell.angle_beta   90.00
_cell.angle_gamma   90.00
#
_symmetry.space_group_name_H-M   'P 1'
#
loop_
_entity.id
_entity.type
_entity.pdbx_description
1 polymer ?
#
loop_
_entity_poly.entity_id
_entity_poly.type
_entity_poly.pdbx_seq_one_letter_code
_entity_poly.pdbx_strand_id
1 'polypeptide(L)'
;MPRKKKNETDSSTEGNETSAGAEGMEEAKANAKKEPMFLVEISQSDDPNENGPVDISVNGYNIQVQRGVPVKLPARYVEVLKNARVETFELKDGKQQRKSFKRYTYSATPVDE
;
A
#
# COMPACT_ATOMS: atom_id res chain seq x y z
N MET A 1 -27.87 62.10 21.12
CA MET A 1 -26.97 61.94 22.29
C MET A 1 -26.63 60.47 22.47
N PRO A 2 -25.35 60.08 22.49
CA PRO A 2 -24.90 58.69 22.48
C PRO A 2 -24.67 58.15 23.90
N ARG A 3 -24.80 56.83 24.09
CA ARG A 3 -24.18 56.11 25.22
C ARG A 3 -23.34 54.96 24.67
N LYS A 4 -22.01 55.19 24.67
CA LYS A 4 -20.97 54.15 24.60
C LYS A 4 -20.99 53.36 25.92
N LYS A 5 -21.04 52.03 25.83
CA LYS A 5 -20.26 51.17 26.73
C LYS A 5 -19.70 50.02 25.88
N LYS A 6 -18.37 49.95 25.89
CA LYS A 6 -17.52 48.93 25.28
C LYS A 6 -17.46 47.71 26.20
N ASN A 7 -16.82 46.66 25.66
CA ASN A 7 -16.28 45.47 26.32
C ASN A 7 -17.28 44.31 26.40
N GLU A 8 -16.95 43.06 26.09
CA GLU A 8 -15.66 42.37 25.93
C GLU A 8 -15.96 40.97 25.34
N THR A 9 -15.02 40.39 24.57
CA THR A 9 -14.77 38.92 24.45
C THR A 9 -15.79 38.12 23.58
N ASP A 10 -15.45 37.39 22.52
CA ASP A 10 -14.19 36.76 22.11
C ASP A 10 -14.15 36.63 20.57
N SER A 11 -13.12 37.18 19.95
CA SER A 11 -12.68 36.81 18.61
C SER A 11 -11.30 36.20 18.76
N SER A 12 -11.21 34.89 18.90
CA SER A 12 -9.96 34.14 18.79
C SER A 12 -10.23 32.64 18.77
N THR A 13 -9.85 32.02 17.65
CA THR A 13 -9.01 30.82 17.66
C THR A 13 -9.64 29.49 18.10
N GLU A 14 -10.17 28.75 17.12
CA GLU A 14 -9.79 27.34 16.94
C GLU A 14 -9.19 27.30 15.52
N GLY A 15 -7.88 27.30 15.35
CA GLY A 15 -7.05 26.16 15.67
C GLY A 15 -6.33 25.80 14.37
N ASN A 16 -5.49 26.72 13.92
CA ASN A 16 -4.46 26.43 12.93
C ASN A 16 -3.49 25.42 13.56
N GLU A 17 -3.67 24.14 13.25
CA GLU A 17 -2.60 23.15 13.37
C GLU A 17 -1.91 23.03 12.00
N THR A 18 -1.16 24.09 11.68
CA THR A 18 0.08 23.92 10.92
C THR A 18 1.00 23.08 11.80
N SER A 19 1.39 21.89 11.34
CA SER A 19 2.81 21.57 11.19
C SER A 19 3.00 20.12 10.79
N ALA A 20 3.65 19.95 9.64
CA ALA A 20 4.79 19.06 9.50
C ALA A 20 4.67 17.68 10.16
N GLY A 21 4.04 16.76 9.42
CA GLY A 21 4.37 15.34 9.46
C GLY A 21 5.12 14.95 8.19
N ALA A 22 5.99 15.81 7.67
CA ALA A 22 7.06 15.40 6.76
C ALA A 22 8.14 14.72 7.60
N GLU A 23 7.78 13.61 8.23
CA GLU A 23 8.68 12.78 9.02
C GLU A 23 8.99 11.53 8.19
N GLY A 24 10.21 11.51 7.64
CA GLY A 24 10.90 10.25 7.35
C GLY A 24 10.75 9.67 5.95
N MET A 25 10.82 10.46 4.88
CA MET A 25 11.19 9.93 3.54
C MET A 25 12.69 10.00 3.25
N GLU A 26 13.50 10.22 4.28
CA GLU A 26 14.95 10.32 4.17
C GLU A 26 15.60 9.47 5.26
N GLU A 27 15.59 8.15 5.07
CA GLU A 27 16.64 7.23 5.56
C GLU A 27 16.42 5.79 5.03
N ALA A 28 16.53 5.64 3.71
CA ALA A 28 16.82 4.34 3.08
C ALA A 28 18.10 4.42 2.23
N LYS A 29 19.09 5.20 2.68
CA LYS A 29 20.45 5.24 2.10
C LYS A 29 21.45 4.59 3.05
N ALA A 30 21.39 3.26 3.25
CA ALA A 30 22.50 2.55 3.90
C ALA A 30 22.50 1.01 3.69
N ASN A 31 22.27 0.52 2.47
CA ASN A 31 22.89 -0.73 2.02
C ASN A 31 22.83 -0.81 0.49
N ALA A 32 23.69 -0.07 -0.20
CA ALA A 32 23.74 -0.03 -1.66
C ALA A 32 24.37 -1.30 -2.28
N LYS A 33 23.91 -2.48 -1.88
CA LYS A 33 23.79 -3.56 -2.86
C LYS A 33 22.58 -3.16 -3.68
N LYS A 34 22.78 -2.81 -4.95
CA LYS A 34 21.67 -2.58 -5.89
C LYS A 34 20.73 -3.76 -5.77
N GLU A 35 19.59 -3.57 -5.11
CA GLU A 35 18.62 -4.65 -4.99
C GLU A 35 18.12 -4.96 -6.39
N PRO A 36 18.00 -6.25 -6.77
CA PRO A 36 17.52 -6.59 -8.09
C PRO A 36 16.11 -5.99 -8.26
N MET A 37 15.96 -5.16 -9.28
CA MET A 37 14.68 -4.58 -9.65
C MET A 37 13.95 -5.52 -10.60
N PHE A 38 12.64 -5.55 -10.48
CA PHE A 38 11.75 -6.33 -11.32
C PHE A 38 10.70 -5.42 -11.94
N LEU A 39 10.38 -5.65 -13.21
CA LEU A 39 9.19 -5.11 -13.83
C LEU A 39 8.05 -6.06 -13.48
N VAL A 40 7.12 -5.59 -12.66
CA VAL A 40 6.01 -6.37 -12.12
C VAL A 40 4.72 -5.85 -12.69
N GLU A 41 3.89 -6.76 -13.21
CA GLU A 41 2.53 -6.46 -13.62
C GLU A 41 1.57 -7.41 -12.89
N ILE A 42 0.64 -6.85 -12.11
CA ILE A 42 -0.42 -7.63 -11.46
C ILE A 42 -1.59 -7.72 -12.43
N SER A 43 -2.01 -8.92 -12.79
CA SER A 43 -3.13 -9.11 -13.71
C SER A 43 -4.44 -8.60 -13.13
N GLN A 44 -5.31 -8.14 -14.02
CA GLN A 44 -6.71 -7.90 -13.69
C GLN A 44 -7.37 -9.25 -13.33
N SER A 45 -8.27 -9.20 -12.35
CA SER A 45 -9.20 -10.29 -12.03
C SER A 45 -10.34 -10.29 -13.03
N ASP A 46 -10.95 -11.46 -13.23
CA ASP A 46 -12.18 -11.60 -14.02
C ASP A 46 -13.37 -10.91 -13.33
N ASP A 47 -13.31 -10.75 -12.00
CA ASP A 47 -14.30 -9.98 -11.23
C ASP A 47 -13.93 -8.47 -11.27
N PRO A 48 -14.77 -7.61 -11.88
CA PRO A 48 -14.52 -6.18 -11.96
C PRO A 48 -14.46 -5.49 -10.59
N ASN A 49 -15.10 -6.06 -9.56
CA ASN A 49 -15.05 -5.51 -8.20
C ASN A 49 -13.70 -5.77 -7.51
N GLU A 50 -12.90 -6.72 -8.01
CA GLU A 50 -11.58 -7.06 -7.47
C GLU A 50 -10.42 -6.36 -8.21
N ASN A 51 -10.75 -5.55 -9.22
CA ASN A 51 -9.77 -4.84 -10.05
C ASN A 51 -9.21 -3.56 -9.43
N GLY A 52 -9.50 -3.31 -8.16
CA GLY A 52 -8.89 -2.23 -7.40
C GLY A 52 -7.36 -2.37 -7.29
N PRO A 53 -6.67 -1.27 -6.94
CA PRO A 53 -5.24 -1.28 -6.68
C PRO A 53 -4.86 -2.26 -5.57
N VAL A 54 -3.64 -2.78 -5.64
CA VAL A 54 -3.08 -3.69 -4.64
C VAL A 54 -2.09 -2.95 -3.77
N ASP A 55 -2.37 -2.88 -2.47
CA ASP A 55 -1.45 -2.32 -1.48
C ASP A 55 -0.47 -3.39 -1.01
N ILE A 56 0.84 -3.11 -1.13
CA ILE A 56 1.92 -4.01 -0.74
C ILE A 56 2.73 -3.30 0.35
N SER A 57 2.75 -3.88 1.54
CA SER A 57 3.48 -3.33 2.69
C SER A 57 4.68 -4.21 3.04
N VAL A 58 5.87 -3.60 3.12
CA VAL A 58 7.13 -4.24 3.53
C VAL A 58 7.78 -3.39 4.60
N ASN A 59 7.97 -3.93 5.82
CA ASN A 59 8.66 -3.28 6.93
C ASN A 59 8.19 -1.83 7.21
N GLY A 60 6.88 -1.59 7.19
CA GLY A 60 6.29 -0.27 7.44
C GLY A 60 6.19 0.65 6.20
N TYR A 61 6.80 0.29 5.08
CA TYR A 61 6.64 0.99 3.81
C TYR A 61 5.51 0.36 3.00
N ASN A 62 4.52 1.17 2.62
CA ASN A 62 3.40 0.75 1.77
C ASN A 62 3.55 1.37 0.38
N ILE A 63 3.38 0.55 -0.65
CA ILE A 63 3.23 0.99 -2.03
C ILE A 63 1.89 0.49 -2.59
N GLN A 64 1.27 1.31 -3.43
CA GLN A 64 0.05 0.97 -4.12
C GLN A 64 0.35 0.68 -5.60
N VAL A 65 0.03 -0.53 -6.05
CA VAL A 65 0.29 -0.99 -7.41
C VAL A 65 -1.04 -1.15 -8.15
N GLN A 66 -1.21 -0.44 -9.26
CA GLN A 66 -2.38 -0.58 -10.12
C GLN A 66 -2.31 -1.89 -10.92
N ARG A 67 -3.43 -2.59 -11.03
CA ARG A 67 -3.51 -3.82 -11.84
C ARG A 67 -3.49 -3.49 -13.33
N GLY A 68 -2.85 -4.36 -14.12
CA GLY A 68 -2.66 -4.20 -15.56
C GLY A 68 -1.63 -3.12 -15.95
N VAL A 69 -0.94 -2.53 -14.98
CA VAL A 69 0.12 -1.54 -15.23
C VAL A 69 1.46 -2.13 -14.77
N PRO A 70 2.47 -2.22 -15.65
CA PRO A 70 3.79 -2.68 -15.27
C PRO A 70 4.52 -1.61 -14.44
N VAL A 71 4.99 -1.99 -13.26
CA VAL A 71 5.69 -1.11 -12.31
C VAL A 71 7.04 -1.71 -11.94
N LYS A 72 8.08 -0.87 -11.85
CA LYS A 72 9.40 -1.30 -11.38
C LYS A 72 9.42 -1.39 -9.86
N LEU A 73 9.64 -2.59 -9.33
CA LEU A 73 9.64 -2.88 -7.90
C LEU A 73 10.92 -3.61 -7.46
N PRO A 74 11.47 -3.29 -6.27
CA PRO A 74 12.52 -4.09 -5.66
C PRO A 74 12.08 -5.53 -5.35
N ALA A 75 13.03 -6.46 -5.34
CA ALA A 75 12.81 -7.89 -5.06
C ALA A 75 11.95 -8.16 -3.80
N ARG A 76 12.12 -7.36 -2.74
CA ARG A 76 11.38 -7.54 -1.47
C ARG A 76 9.86 -7.47 -1.66
N TYR A 77 9.38 -6.59 -2.54
CA TYR A 77 7.95 -6.47 -2.85
C TYR A 77 7.47 -7.65 -3.69
N VAL A 78 8.32 -8.17 -4.59
CA VAL A 78 8.03 -9.38 -5.38
C VAL A 78 7.90 -10.61 -4.48
N GLU A 79 8.71 -10.70 -3.43
CA GLU A 79 8.62 -11.79 -2.44
C GLU A 79 7.29 -11.76 -1.68
N VAL A 80 6.75 -10.58 -1.35
CA VAL A 80 5.41 -10.46 -0.77
C VAL A 80 4.35 -11.01 -1.72
N LEU A 81 4.40 -10.63 -3.00
CA LEU A 81 3.46 -11.15 -4.00
C LEU A 81 3.57 -12.68 -4.18
N LYS A 82 4.79 -13.22 -4.09
CA LYS A 82 5.04 -14.67 -4.16
C LYS A 82 4.46 -15.42 -2.97
N ASN A 83 4.52 -14.83 -1.78
CA ASN A 83 4.04 -15.41 -0.53
C ASN A 83 2.55 -15.13 -0.26
N ALA A 84 1.94 -14.19 -0.99
CA ALA A 84 0.53 -13.87 -0.89
C ALA A 84 -0.33 -15.07 -1.35
N ARG A 85 -0.94 -15.75 -0.39
CA ARG A 85 -1.82 -16.90 -0.61
C ARG A 85 -3.16 -16.72 0.07
N VAL A 86 -4.20 -17.30 -0.53
CA VAL A 86 -5.53 -17.43 0.06
C VAL A 86 -5.69 -18.88 0.48
N GLU A 87 -6.06 -19.08 1.75
CA GLU A 87 -6.42 -20.39 2.27
C GLU A 87 -7.94 -20.48 2.33
N THR A 88 -8.50 -21.53 1.75
CA THR A 88 -9.92 -21.87 1.86
C THR A 88 -10.07 -23.26 2.44
N PHE A 89 -11.14 -23.47 3.19
CA PHE A 89 -11.51 -24.76 3.75
C PHE A 89 -12.74 -25.25 3.01
N GLU A 90 -12.60 -26.34 2.27
CA GLU A 90 -13.72 -26.99 1.60
C GLU A 90 -14.03 -28.31 2.28
N LEU A 91 -15.32 -28.63 2.44
CA LEU A 91 -15.74 -29.94 2.88
C LEU A 91 -15.84 -30.85 1.65
N LYS A 92 -14.89 -31.76 1.48
CA LYS A 92 -14.93 -32.83 0.47
C LYS A 92 -15.03 -34.18 1.16
N ASP A 93 -16.03 -34.96 0.78
CA ASP A 93 -16.25 -36.33 1.28
C ASP A 93 -16.33 -36.41 2.82
N GLY A 94 -16.99 -35.43 3.45
CA GLY A 94 -17.15 -35.35 4.90
C GLY A 94 -15.87 -34.97 5.67
N LYS A 95 -14.78 -34.63 4.98
CA LYS A 95 -13.52 -34.17 5.58
C LYS A 95 -13.23 -32.73 5.17
N GLN A 96 -12.79 -31.90 6.11
CA GLN A 96 -12.29 -30.56 5.80
C GLN A 96 -10.94 -30.70 5.09
N GLN A 97 -10.87 -30.16 3.87
CA GLN A 97 -9.63 -30.05 3.11
C GLN A 97 -9.23 -28.58 3.04
N ARG A 98 -7.99 -28.29 3.45
CA ARG A 98 -7.39 -26.97 3.28
C ARG A 98 -6.82 -26.86 1.87
N LYS A 99 -7.30 -25.91 1.08
CA LYS A 99 -6.70 -25.53 -0.19
C LYS A 99 -6.00 -24.19 -0.05
N SER A 100 -4.82 -24.10 -0.62
CA SER A 100 -4.02 -22.87 -0.67
C SER A 100 -3.75 -22.55 -2.13
N PHE A 101 -4.12 -21.35 -2.57
CA PHE A 101 -3.86 -20.87 -3.92
C PHE A 101 -3.26 -19.46 -3.87
N LYS A 102 -2.60 -19.05 -4.96
CA LYS A 102 -2.00 -17.72 -5.06
C LYS A 102 -3.09 -16.66 -4.99
N ARG A 103 -2.86 -15.61 -4.21
CA ARG A 103 -3.81 -14.50 -4.06
C ARG A 103 -3.86 -13.61 -5.32
N TYR A 104 -2.70 -13.39 -5.93
CA TYR A 104 -2.56 -12.53 -7.09
C TYR A 104 -1.94 -13.30 -8.25
N THR A 105 -2.50 -13.12 -9.43
CA THR A 105 -1.86 -13.48 -10.70
C THR A 105 -0.98 -12.30 -11.09
N TYR A 106 0.31 -12.54 -11.31
CA TYR A 106 1.27 -11.49 -11.65
C TYR A 106 2.41 -12.04 -12.53
N SER A 107 3.01 -11.15 -13.31
CA SER A 107 4.29 -11.36 -13.98
C SER A 107 5.37 -10.55 -13.28
N ALA A 108 6.59 -11.06 -13.24
CA ALA A 108 7.76 -10.35 -12.72
C ALA A 108 8.97 -10.72 -13.57
N THR A 109 9.49 -9.75 -14.33
CA THR A 109 10.70 -9.91 -15.12
C THR A 109 11.85 -9.15 -14.48
N PRO A 110 13.04 -9.76 -14.31
CA PRO A 110 14.20 -9.02 -13.84
C PRO A 110 14.54 -7.92 -14.84
N VAL A 111 14.82 -6.73 -14.34
CA VAL A 111 15.32 -5.62 -15.16
C VAL A 111 16.79 -5.50 -14.86
N ASP A 112 17.62 -5.97 -15.79
CA ASP A 112 19.05 -5.68 -15.76
C ASP A 112 19.23 -4.18 -16.05
N GLU A 113 19.93 -3.49 -15.15
CA GLU A 113 20.18 -2.03 -15.22
C GLU A 113 21.34 -1.70 -16.18
#